data_AF-A0A6A5H0D6-F1
#
_entry.id   AF-A0A6A5H0D6-F1
#
_cell.length_a   1.000
_cell.length_b   1.000
_cell.length_c   1.000
_cell.angle_alpha   90.00
_cell.angle_beta   90.00
_cell.angle_gamma   90.00
#
_symmetry.space_group_name_H-M   'P 1'
#
loop_
_entity.id
_entity.type
_entity.pdbx_description
1 polymer ?
#
loop_
_entity_poly.entity_id
_entity_poly.type
_entity_poly.pdbx_seq_one_letter_code
_entity_poly.pdbx_strand_id
1 'polypeptide(L)'
;MLLVNSEEVNFYRPTNQNQFNRFVKHWIHGSNPRLQRMSLSIDFTNSVSRDVLLKGIRCMDTSEEIKRDISQRHWLSNCDMVQIRRKDGTPAVIATKDGHRSLNIHLIVMH
;
A
#
# COMPACT_ATOMS: atom_id res chain seq x y z
N MET A 1 -7.99 -10.44 5.23
CA MET A 1 -6.62 -10.92 5.04
C MET A 1 -5.94 -10.78 6.39
N LEU A 2 -5.71 -11.89 7.08
CA LEU A 2 -4.91 -11.95 8.30
C LEU A 2 -3.60 -12.63 7.88
N LEU A 3 -2.48 -11.98 8.12
CA LEU A 3 -1.16 -12.49 7.73
C LEU A 3 -0.40 -12.91 8.99
N VAL A 4 0.51 -13.86 8.81
CA VAL A 4 1.59 -14.08 9.76
C VAL A 4 2.36 -12.77 9.90
N ASN A 5 2.84 -12.45 11.09
CA ASN A 5 3.60 -11.24 11.39
C ASN A 5 4.96 -11.23 10.66
N SER A 6 4.91 -11.02 9.34
CA SER A 6 6.03 -11.04 8.41
C SER A 6 6.55 -9.64 8.14
N GLU A 7 7.85 -9.54 7.87
CA GLU A 7 8.49 -8.29 7.45
C GLU A 7 8.18 -7.96 5.99
N GLU A 8 8.22 -8.98 5.13
CA GLU A 8 7.90 -8.85 3.72
C GLU A 8 6.74 -9.76 3.31
N VAL A 9 5.85 -9.22 2.48
CA VAL A 9 4.70 -9.96 1.96
C VAL A 9 4.57 -9.71 0.46
N ASN A 10 4.64 -10.76 -0.34
CA ASN A 10 4.44 -10.67 -1.79
C ASN A 10 3.28 -11.58 -2.20
N PHE A 11 2.20 -10.99 -2.70
CA PHE A 11 1.06 -11.74 -3.24
C PHE A 11 1.21 -11.93 -4.75
N TYR A 12 1.38 -13.18 -5.17
CA TYR A 12 1.44 -13.53 -6.59
C TYR A 12 0.06 -13.58 -7.27
N ARG A 13 -1.01 -13.80 -6.49
CA ARG A 13 -2.38 -13.78 -7.00
C ARG A 13 -3.03 -12.43 -6.68
N PRO A 14 -3.77 -11.86 -7.64
CA PRO A 14 -4.53 -10.64 -7.39
C PRO A 14 -5.49 -10.79 -6.21
N THR A 15 -5.69 -9.71 -5.48
CA THR A 15 -6.70 -9.57 -4.43
C THR A 15 -7.77 -8.58 -4.86
N ASN A 16 -8.71 -8.26 -3.96
CA ASN A 16 -9.71 -7.22 -4.19
C ASN A 16 -9.49 -5.99 -3.29
N GLN A 17 -10.05 -4.86 -3.71
CA GLN A 17 -9.90 -3.56 -3.05
C GLN A 17 -10.37 -3.58 -1.60
N ASN A 18 -11.47 -4.28 -1.31
CA ASN A 18 -12.01 -4.37 0.04
C ASN A 18 -11.09 -5.17 0.99
N GLN A 19 -10.45 -6.22 0.49
CA GLN A 19 -9.48 -6.99 1.26
C GLN A 19 -8.24 -6.17 1.58
N PHE A 20 -7.72 -5.42 0.62
CA PHE A 20 -6.60 -4.49 0.85
C PHE A 20 -6.97 -3.36 1.82
N ASN A 21 -8.10 -2.68 1.61
CA ASN A 21 -8.57 -1.60 2.49
C ASN A 21 -8.67 -2.05 3.95
N ARG A 22 -9.28 -3.23 4.17
CA ARG A 22 -9.39 -3.83 5.49
C ARG A 22 -8.03 -4.16 6.09
N PHE A 23 -7.10 -4.71 5.28
CA PHE A 23 -5.74 -4.97 5.73
C PHE A 23 -5.05 -3.70 6.21
N VAL A 24 -5.06 -2.63 5.41
CA VAL A 24 -4.43 -1.35 5.77
C VAL A 24 -5.06 -0.78 7.04
N LYS A 25 -6.39 -0.86 7.20
CA LYS A 25 -7.05 -0.46 8.45
C LYS A 25 -6.53 -1.23 9.65
N HIS A 26 -6.40 -2.55 9.56
CA HIS A 26 -5.84 -3.34 10.66
C HIS A 26 -4.38 -2.99 10.94
N TRP A 27 -3.57 -2.78 9.90
CA TRP A 27 -2.18 -2.35 10.06
C TRP A 27 -2.08 -1.00 10.75
N ILE A 28 -2.90 -0.02 10.35
CA ILE A 28 -3.00 1.30 11.02
C ILE A 28 -3.32 1.14 12.51
N HIS A 29 -4.13 0.16 12.89
CA HIS A 29 -4.47 -0.11 14.29
C HIS A 29 -3.42 -0.96 15.04
N GLY A 30 -2.28 -1.29 14.42
CA GLY A 30 -1.15 -1.97 15.06
C GLY A 30 -0.98 -3.45 14.71
N SER A 31 -1.78 -3.99 13.77
CA SER A 31 -1.56 -5.37 13.29
C SER A 31 -0.31 -5.47 12.41
N ASN A 32 0.35 -6.63 12.43
CA ASN A 32 1.61 -6.87 11.70
C ASN A 32 2.70 -5.82 12.01
N PRO A 33 3.12 -5.68 13.27
CA PRO A 33 4.07 -4.65 13.67
C PRO A 33 5.43 -4.76 12.95
N ARG A 34 5.80 -5.96 12.51
CA ARG A 34 7.05 -6.22 11.78
C ARG A 34 6.99 -5.87 10.30
N LEU A 35 5.81 -5.61 9.74
CA LEU A 35 5.67 -5.35 8.30
C LEU A 35 6.54 -4.16 7.90
N GLN A 36 7.43 -4.39 6.93
CA GLN A 36 8.26 -3.38 6.30
C GLN A 36 7.81 -3.14 4.85
N ARG A 37 7.44 -4.21 4.14
CA ARG A 37 7.02 -4.12 2.74
C ARG A 37 5.93 -5.12 2.40
N MET A 38 4.93 -4.68 1.67
CA MET A 38 3.94 -5.53 1.03
C MET A 38 3.81 -5.17 -0.44
N SER A 39 3.78 -6.18 -1.31
CA SER A 39 3.47 -6.02 -2.74
C SER A 39 2.32 -6.94 -3.13
N LEU A 40 1.36 -6.41 -3.88
CA LEU A 40 0.22 -7.15 -4.41
C LEU A 40 -0.35 -6.48 -5.65
N SER A 41 -1.23 -7.18 -6.34
CA SER A 41 -2.02 -6.65 -7.43
C SER A 41 -3.52 -6.74 -7.14
N ILE A 42 -4.32 -5.88 -7.76
CA ILE A 42 -5.77 -5.93 -7.77
C ILE A 42 -6.24 -5.97 -9.23
N ASP A 43 -7.04 -6.95 -9.61
CA ASP A 43 -7.56 -7.05 -10.98
C ASP A 43 -8.60 -5.96 -11.27
N PHE A 44 -8.56 -5.43 -12.49
CA PHE A 44 -9.52 -4.42 -12.97
C PHE A 44 -10.90 -4.99 -13.30
N THR A 45 -11.12 -6.30 -13.16
CA THR A 45 -12.43 -6.94 -13.39
C THR A 45 -13.53 -6.33 -12.53
N ASN A 46 -13.18 -5.74 -11.39
CA ASN A 46 -14.05 -4.87 -10.61
C ASN A 46 -13.44 -3.47 -10.66
N SER A 47 -14.02 -2.56 -11.45
CA SER A 47 -13.63 -1.14 -11.59
C SER A 47 -12.83 -0.62 -10.38
N VAL A 48 -11.52 -0.44 -10.55
CA VAL A 48 -10.65 -0.03 -9.43
C VAL A 48 -10.83 1.45 -9.18
N SER A 49 -11.37 1.78 -8.01
CA SER A 49 -11.56 3.16 -7.57
C SER A 49 -10.66 3.41 -6.38
N ARG A 50 -9.83 4.45 -6.49
CA ARG A 50 -9.00 4.95 -5.39
C ARG A 50 -9.84 5.24 -4.15
N ASP A 51 -11.06 5.73 -4.34
CA ASP A 51 -12.00 6.04 -3.25
C ASP A 51 -12.43 4.79 -2.49
N VAL A 52 -12.62 3.67 -3.18
CA VAL A 52 -12.94 2.38 -2.54
C VAL A 52 -11.70 1.80 -1.87
N LEU A 53 -10.56 1.83 -2.56
CA LEU A 53 -9.28 1.31 -2.07
C LEU A 53 -8.85 1.97 -0.75
N LEU A 54 -8.98 3.30 -0.66
CA LEU A 54 -8.53 4.10 0.47
C LEU A 54 -9.69 4.59 1.36
N LYS A 55 -10.90 4.04 1.19
CA LYS A 55 -12.10 4.44 1.92
C LYS A 55 -11.88 4.42 3.43
N GLY A 56 -12.04 5.57 4.08
CA GLY A 56 -11.90 5.72 5.53
C GLY A 56 -10.46 5.57 6.05
N ILE A 57 -9.46 5.78 5.19
CA ILE A 57 -8.05 5.88 5.57
C ILE A 57 -7.64 7.35 5.40
N ARG A 58 -7.00 7.91 6.43
CA ARG A 58 -6.47 9.27 6.36
C ARG A 58 -5.16 9.25 5.58
N CYS A 59 -5.22 9.73 4.34
CA CYS A 59 -4.08 9.86 3.45
C CYS A 59 -3.56 11.30 3.45
N MET A 60 -2.25 11.45 3.28
CA MET A 60 -1.59 12.74 3.03
C MET A 60 -0.89 12.67 1.68
N ASP A 61 -0.88 13.79 0.96
CA ASP A 61 -0.12 13.88 -0.28
C ASP A 61 1.38 13.77 0.02
N THR A 62 2.07 13.03 -0.83
CA THR A 62 3.51 12.83 -0.71
C THR A 62 4.21 13.91 -1.54
N SER A 63 5.20 14.61 -0.98
CA SER A 63 6.00 15.55 -1.76
C SER A 63 6.79 14.84 -2.85
N GLU A 64 7.08 15.53 -3.96
CA GLU A 64 7.84 14.97 -5.08
C GLU A 64 9.24 14.50 -4.67
N GLU A 65 9.86 15.15 -3.68
CA GLU A 65 11.14 14.73 -3.12
C GLU A 65 11.06 13.36 -2.44
N ILE A 66 10.07 13.15 -1.57
CA ILE A 66 9.85 11.87 -0.90
C ILE A 66 9.46 10.79 -1.92
N LYS A 67 8.63 11.12 -2.91
CA LYS A 67 8.30 10.19 -4.00
C LYS A 67 9.55 9.72 -4.73
N ARG A 68 10.47 10.64 -5.04
CA ARG A 68 11.71 10.34 -5.76
C ARG A 68 12.64 9.46 -4.94
N ASP A 69 12.83 9.76 -3.65
CA ASP A 69 13.65 8.95 -2.74
C ASP A 69 13.11 7.52 -2.61
N ILE A 70 11.80 7.35 -2.33
CA ILE A 70 11.16 6.02 -2.25
C ILE A 70 11.27 5.27 -3.57
N SER A 71 11.04 5.97 -4.69
CA SER A 71 11.11 5.37 -6.02
C SER A 71 12.50 4.81 -6.31
N GLN A 72 13.55 5.53 -5.91
CA GLN A 72 14.94 5.07 -6.06
C GLN A 72 15.27 3.90 -5.13
N ARG A 73 14.89 3.97 -3.84
CA ARG A 73 15.20 2.93 -2.84
C ARG A 73 14.48 1.61 -3.10
N HIS A 74 13.26 1.67 -3.65
CA HIS A 74 12.39 0.50 -3.83
C HIS A 74 12.18 0.10 -5.30
N TRP A 75 12.97 0.69 -6.21
CA TRP A 75 12.90 0.46 -7.67
C TRP A 75 11.48 0.61 -8.24
N LEU A 76 10.75 1.62 -7.77
CA LEU A 76 9.41 1.94 -8.26
C LEU A 76 9.50 2.97 -9.39
N SER A 77 8.66 2.84 -10.42
CA SER A 77 8.63 3.76 -11.56
C SER A 77 7.19 4.16 -11.90
N ASN A 78 6.95 5.46 -12.09
CA ASN A 78 5.66 6.05 -12.42
C ASN A 78 4.53 5.60 -11.48
N CYS A 79 4.75 5.72 -10.17
CA CYS A 79 3.76 5.37 -9.15
C CYS A 79 3.14 6.61 -8.54
N ASP A 80 1.82 6.61 -8.39
CA ASP A 80 1.15 7.52 -7.48
C ASP A 80 1.43 7.11 -6.05
N MET A 81 1.65 8.07 -5.15
CA MET A 81 2.00 7.78 -3.77
C MET A 81 1.21 8.63 -2.78
N VAL A 82 0.67 7.98 -1.76
CA VAL A 82 0.06 8.64 -0.59
C VAL A 82 0.72 8.15 0.68
N GLN A 83 0.89 9.06 1.62
CA GLN A 83 1.36 8.75 2.96
C GLN A 83 0.19 8.39 3.86
N ILE A 84 0.43 7.40 4.72
CA ILE A 84 -0.43 7.03 5.83
C ILE A 84 0.42 6.95 7.10
N ARG A 85 -0.21 6.94 8.26
CA ARG A 85 0.46 6.72 9.54
C ARG A 85 -0.25 5.64 10.32
N ARG A 86 0.55 4.78 10.94
CA ARG A 86 0.08 3.82 11.95
C ARG A 86 -0.24 4.56 13.24
N LYS A 87 -1.06 3.95 14.10
CA LYS A 87 -1.52 4.52 15.38
C LYS A 87 -0.36 4.89 16.33
N ASP A 88 0.76 4.19 16.25
CA ASP A 88 1.99 4.47 17.01
C ASP A 88 2.88 5.55 16.38
N GLY A 89 2.44 6.17 15.28
CA GLY A 89 3.13 7.26 14.59
C GLY A 89 4.02 6.82 13.45
N THR A 90 4.27 5.51 13.26
CA THR A 90 5.12 5.00 12.18
C THR A 90 4.57 5.41 10.81
N PRO A 91 5.36 6.13 9.98
CA PRO A 91 4.95 6.53 8.64
C PRO A 91 5.04 5.37 7.65
N ALA A 92 4.14 5.35 6.68
CA ALA A 92 4.19 4.43 5.54
C ALA A 92 3.67 5.10 4.27
N VAL A 93 4.04 4.56 3.13
CA VAL A 93 3.58 5.00 1.81
C VAL A 93 2.86 3.86 1.11
N ILE A 94 1.71 4.18 0.53
CA ILE A 94 1.02 3.34 -0.44
C ILE A 94 1.37 3.88 -1.81
N ALA A 95 2.15 3.11 -2.57
CA ALA A 95 2.46 3.37 -3.96
C ALA A 95 1.55 2.53 -4.86
N THR A 96 0.93 3.16 -5.85
CA THR A 96 0.02 2.51 -6.79
C THR A 96 0.50 2.75 -8.22
N LYS A 97 0.45 1.71 -9.06
CA LYS A 97 0.83 1.78 -10.47
C LYS A 97 -0.19 1.05 -11.32
N ASP A 98 -0.78 1.77 -12.26
CA ASP A 98 -1.66 1.18 -13.26
C ASP A 98 -0.88 0.25 -14.19
N GLY A 99 -1.31 -1.01 -14.23
CA GLY A 99 -0.89 -1.99 -15.23
C GLY A 99 -1.91 -2.09 -16.36
N HIS A 100 -1.74 -3.08 -17.25
CA HIS A 100 -2.69 -3.29 -18.36
C HIS A 100 -4.02 -3.95 -17.91
N ARG A 101 -3.98 -4.80 -16.87
CA ARG A 101 -5.16 -5.56 -16.39
C ARG A 101 -5.34 -5.52 -14.87
N SER A 102 -4.43 -4.88 -14.17
CA SER A 102 -4.40 -4.83 -12.71
C SER A 102 -3.76 -3.54 -12.21
N LEU A 103 -4.14 -3.12 -11.02
CA LEU A 103 -3.45 -2.11 -10.24
C LEU A 103 -2.39 -2.78 -9.36
N ASN A 104 -1.12 -2.43 -9.54
CA ASN A 104 -0.06 -2.87 -8.65
C ASN A 104 -0.01 -1.94 -7.43
N ILE A 105 0.13 -2.52 -6.24
CA ILE A 105 0.14 -1.79 -4.98
C ILE A 105 1.35 -2.23 -4.16
N HIS A 106 2.07 -1.25 -3.64
CA HIS A 106 3.11 -1.44 -2.65
C HIS A 106 2.78 -0.65 -1.39
N LEU A 107 2.78 -1.31 -0.24
CA LEU A 107 2.79 -0.65 1.07
C LEU A 107 4.21 -0.75 1.62
N ILE A 108 4.83 0.41 1.85
CA ILE A 108 6.22 0.53 2.30
C ILE A 108 6.23 1.29 3.62
N VAL A 109 6.78 0.69 4.66
CA VAL A 109 6.94 1.32 5.97
C VAL A 109 8.26 2.09 5.98
N MET A 110 8.20 3.32 6.48
CA MET A 110 9.31 4.27 6.46
C MET A 110 10.03 4.22 7.81
N HIS A 111 11.32 3.94 7.78
CA HIS A 111 12.23 3.91 8.93
C HIS A 111 13.27 5.02 8.83
#